data_AF-A0A933KXQ4-F1
#
_entry.id   AF-A0A933KXQ4-F1
#
_cell.length_a   1.000
_cell.length_b   1.000
_cell.length_c   1.000
_cell.angle_alpha   90.00
_cell.angle_beta   90.00
_cell.angle_gamma   90.00
#
_symmetry.space_group_name_H-M   'P 1'
#
loop_
_entity.id
_entity.type
_entity.pdbx_description
1 polymer ?
#
loop_
_entity_poly.entity_id
_entity_poly.type
_entity_poly.pdbx_seq_one_letter_code
_entity_poly.pdbx_strand_id
1 'polypeptide(L)'
;MRLFLTALIFAAGTMPASAQWLDRPWSGIPRTADGKPDLQAPAPRAPGGDPDLSGIWNGPNPEAPLDPANELPWVKDLIRQRQQEYHRGRPSFQCRPSGPEADEFSGWRRIIQTPAAIAILSEDQTYRVIHMDRRALEAEPAPSWMGYSVGRWEGDTLVVESNGFNDKTWLSRYGQAHTEALRMTERYRRTDFGHLQIEVTYTDPGAYVKPWGFTAKMALAPDTEMLEAICERSSDHWAGSLSDAAGTTLTVPPGVLARYVGTYKGFYGVRPRTVDVSLSGGQLIARVIGSASVDGGEMRPLVPQSQTLFEGLGLGYRFIVDDKGDATALVEVHISGPYRYARER
;
A
#
# COMPACT_ATOMS: atom_id res chain seq x y z
N MET A 1 -3.55 -16.29 55.99
CA MET A 1 -4.36 -16.78 54.86
C MET A 1 -5.30 -15.69 54.33
N ARG A 2 -4.77 -14.52 53.96
CA ARG A 2 -5.53 -13.38 53.38
C ARG A 2 -4.71 -12.57 52.35
N LEU A 3 -3.58 -13.09 51.91
CA LEU A 3 -2.63 -12.40 51.01
C LEU A 3 -2.45 -13.08 49.65
N PHE A 4 -3.19 -14.16 49.37
CA PHE A 4 -3.10 -14.89 48.09
C PHE A 4 -4.28 -14.68 47.13
N LEU A 5 -5.32 -13.94 47.52
CA LEU A 5 -6.47 -13.69 46.64
C LEU A 5 -6.35 -12.42 45.78
N THR A 6 -5.45 -11.50 46.12
CA THR A 6 -5.37 -10.19 45.43
C THR A 6 -4.53 -10.21 44.16
N ALA A 7 -3.69 -11.23 43.96
CA ALA A 7 -2.82 -11.34 42.78
C ALA A 7 -3.51 -12.01 41.57
N LEU A 8 -4.66 -12.65 41.75
CA LEU A 8 -5.38 -13.35 40.67
C LEU A 8 -6.38 -12.48 39.90
N ILE A 9 -6.70 -11.28 40.40
CA ILE A 9 -7.64 -10.36 39.74
C ILE A 9 -6.91 -9.39 38.78
N PHE A 10 -5.61 -9.13 38.99
CA PHE A 10 -4.84 -8.24 38.10
C PHE A 10 -4.31 -8.90 36.83
N ALA A 11 -4.32 -10.23 36.75
CA ALA A 11 -3.84 -10.97 35.57
C ALA A 11 -4.94 -11.26 34.51
N ALA A 12 -6.22 -10.94 34.81
CA ALA A 12 -7.34 -11.16 33.89
C ALA A 12 -7.71 -9.93 33.04
N GLY A 13 -7.04 -8.80 33.22
CA GLY A 13 -7.40 -7.52 32.59
C GLY A 13 -6.64 -7.15 31.31
N THR A 14 -5.64 -7.92 30.90
CA THR A 14 -4.87 -7.67 29.66
C THR A 14 -5.19 -8.72 28.60
N MET A 15 -6.48 -8.95 28.33
CA MET A 15 -6.81 -9.31 26.96
C MET A 15 -6.59 -8.04 26.15
N PRO A 16 -5.75 -8.04 25.10
CA PRO A 16 -5.89 -6.98 24.10
C PRO A 16 -7.36 -7.01 23.72
N ALA A 17 -8.08 -5.91 23.96
CA ALA A 17 -9.36 -5.73 23.31
C ALA A 17 -9.01 -5.73 21.82
N SER A 18 -9.10 -6.91 21.19
CA SER A 18 -9.24 -7.04 19.76
C SER A 18 -10.27 -5.98 19.42
N ALA A 19 -9.87 -4.99 18.62
CA ALA A 19 -10.66 -3.80 18.32
C ALA A 19 -12.15 -4.16 18.26
N GLN A 20 -12.97 -3.43 19.02
CA GLN A 20 -14.42 -3.62 19.11
C GLN A 20 -15.06 -3.28 17.76
N TRP A 21 -14.85 -4.14 16.77
CA TRP A 21 -15.58 -4.11 15.52
C TRP A 21 -17.02 -4.51 15.83
N LEU A 22 -17.97 -3.89 15.12
CA LEU A 22 -19.40 -4.13 15.31
C LEU A 22 -19.70 -5.60 15.00
N ASP A 23 -20.12 -6.40 15.99
CA ASP A 23 -20.60 -7.77 15.77
C ASP A 23 -22.07 -7.72 15.32
N ARG A 24 -22.28 -7.55 14.01
CA ARG A 24 -23.59 -7.34 13.40
C ARG A 24 -23.86 -8.40 12.34
N PRO A 25 -24.67 -9.44 12.64
CA PRO A 25 -25.03 -10.47 11.67
C PRO A 25 -25.72 -9.89 10.43
N TRP A 26 -25.26 -10.29 9.25
CA TRP A 26 -25.92 -9.96 7.99
C TRP A 26 -26.78 -11.11 7.47
N SER A 27 -28.01 -10.80 7.04
CA SER A 27 -28.86 -11.77 6.34
C SER A 27 -28.24 -12.15 4.99
N GLY A 28 -28.27 -13.44 4.64
CA GLY A 28 -27.79 -13.93 3.36
C GLY A 28 -26.34 -14.44 3.33
N ILE A 29 -25.62 -14.37 4.46
CA ILE A 29 -24.34 -15.08 4.62
C ILE A 29 -24.63 -16.55 4.93
N PRO A 30 -24.19 -17.52 4.07
CA PRO A 30 -24.25 -18.94 4.37
C PRO A 30 -23.53 -19.25 5.67
N ARG A 31 -24.08 -20.18 6.45
CA ARG A 31 -23.49 -20.57 7.73
C ARG A 31 -23.28 -22.08 7.79
N THR A 32 -22.19 -22.46 8.43
CA THR A 32 -21.88 -23.84 8.80
C THR A 32 -22.84 -24.32 9.89
N ALA A 33 -22.81 -25.63 10.19
CA ALA A 33 -23.66 -26.23 11.23
C ALA A 33 -23.40 -25.65 12.64
N ASP A 34 -22.21 -25.13 12.91
CA ASP A 34 -21.85 -24.43 14.16
C ASP A 34 -22.18 -22.92 14.14
N GLY A 35 -22.89 -22.43 13.11
CA GLY A 35 -23.41 -21.06 13.03
C GLY A 35 -22.40 -20.01 12.56
N LYS A 36 -21.19 -20.41 12.16
CA LYS A 36 -20.17 -19.48 11.65
C LYS A 36 -20.39 -19.17 10.16
N PRO A 37 -19.97 -17.99 9.68
CA PRO A 37 -19.94 -17.69 8.24
C PRO A 37 -19.17 -18.75 7.45
N ASP A 38 -19.81 -19.30 6.42
CA ASP A 38 -19.20 -20.21 5.44
C ASP A 38 -18.71 -19.41 4.23
N LEU A 39 -17.45 -18.99 4.30
CA LEU A 39 -16.79 -18.22 3.24
C LEU A 39 -16.42 -19.08 2.01
N GLN A 40 -16.54 -20.41 2.08
CA GLN A 40 -16.23 -21.32 0.97
C GLN A 40 -17.48 -21.76 0.20
N ALA A 41 -18.66 -21.33 0.63
CA ALA A 41 -19.90 -21.58 -0.09
C ALA A 41 -19.84 -21.03 -1.54
N PRO A 42 -20.70 -21.50 -2.45
CA PRO A 42 -20.74 -20.97 -3.81
C PRO A 42 -20.96 -19.45 -3.84
N ALA A 43 -20.36 -18.77 -4.83
CA ALA A 43 -20.56 -17.35 -5.04
C ALA A 43 -22.06 -17.02 -5.23
N PRO A 44 -22.61 -16.03 -4.51
CA PRO A 44 -24.01 -15.65 -4.63
C PRO A 44 -24.29 -15.04 -6.01
N ARG A 45 -25.54 -15.16 -6.46
CA ARG A 45 -26.01 -14.60 -7.73
C ARG A 45 -27.01 -13.49 -7.48
N ALA A 46 -26.88 -12.40 -8.23
CA ALA A 46 -27.87 -11.34 -8.27
C ALA A 46 -29.14 -11.84 -9.00
N PRO A 47 -30.29 -11.14 -8.88
CA PRO A 47 -31.52 -11.53 -9.58
C PRO A 47 -31.38 -11.69 -11.11
N GLY A 48 -30.39 -11.01 -11.72
CA GLY A 48 -30.07 -11.13 -13.15
C GLY A 48 -29.25 -12.37 -13.54
N GLY A 49 -28.79 -13.18 -12.57
CA GLY A 49 -27.98 -14.38 -12.81
C GLY A 49 -26.46 -14.14 -12.79
N ASP A 50 -26.02 -12.89 -12.90
CA ASP A 50 -24.63 -12.52 -12.72
C ASP A 50 -24.17 -12.74 -11.26
N PRO A 51 -22.86 -12.93 -11.01
CA PRO A 51 -22.33 -12.91 -9.65
C PRO A 51 -22.75 -11.63 -8.90
N ASP A 52 -23.20 -11.78 -7.66
CA ASP A 52 -23.40 -10.65 -6.76
C ASP A 52 -22.06 -10.33 -6.09
N LEU A 53 -21.57 -9.11 -6.26
CA LEU A 53 -20.34 -8.61 -5.62
C LEU A 53 -20.64 -7.83 -4.34
N SER A 54 -21.91 -7.65 -3.98
CA SER A 54 -22.31 -6.91 -2.80
C SER A 54 -21.73 -7.51 -1.53
N GLY A 55 -21.24 -6.64 -0.65
CA GLY A 55 -20.60 -7.05 0.58
C GLY A 55 -19.62 -6.02 1.12
N ILE A 56 -19.15 -6.28 2.32
CA ILE A 56 -18.02 -5.58 2.94
C ILE A 56 -16.80 -6.46 2.71
N TRP A 57 -15.79 -5.88 2.10
CA TRP A 57 -14.58 -6.55 1.67
C TRP A 57 -13.38 -5.92 2.38
N ASN A 58 -12.39 -6.74 2.71
CA ASN A 58 -11.11 -6.27 3.20
C ASN A 58 -9.99 -7.09 2.56
N GLY A 59 -8.90 -6.44 2.18
CA GLY A 59 -7.76 -7.10 1.53
C GLY A 59 -6.44 -6.47 1.96
N PRO A 60 -5.34 -7.25 1.94
CA PRO A 60 -4.01 -6.68 2.10
C PRO A 60 -3.67 -5.78 0.90
N ASN A 61 -2.70 -4.89 1.09
CA ASN A 61 -2.11 -4.14 -0.02
C ASN A 61 -1.66 -5.11 -1.13
N PRO A 62 -2.09 -4.90 -2.40
CA PRO A 62 -1.61 -5.72 -3.49
C PRO A 62 -0.11 -5.50 -3.70
N GLU A 63 0.55 -6.53 -4.21
CA GLU A 63 1.87 -6.38 -4.78
C GLU A 63 1.70 -5.84 -6.20
N ALA A 64 2.16 -4.62 -6.43
CA ALA A 64 2.15 -3.96 -7.74
C ALA A 64 3.57 -3.90 -8.32
N PRO A 65 4.15 -5.03 -8.76
CA PRO A 65 5.48 -5.04 -9.32
C PRO A 65 5.48 -4.31 -10.66
N LEU A 66 6.25 -3.22 -10.73
CA LEU A 66 6.51 -2.50 -11.96
C LEU A 66 8.00 -2.60 -12.28
N ASP A 67 8.30 -3.03 -13.51
CA ASP A 67 9.64 -2.98 -14.07
C ASP A 67 10.04 -1.50 -14.26
N PRO A 68 11.11 -1.00 -13.61
CA PRO A 68 11.58 0.37 -13.81
C PRO A 68 11.91 0.67 -15.28
N ALA A 69 12.27 -0.33 -16.10
CA ALA A 69 12.48 -0.11 -17.54
C ALA A 69 11.19 0.32 -18.28
N ASN A 70 10.01 0.10 -17.70
CA ASN A 70 8.74 0.50 -18.26
C ASN A 70 8.39 1.98 -18.02
N GLU A 71 9.03 2.64 -17.06
CA GLU A 71 8.75 4.03 -16.70
C GLU A 71 9.47 4.99 -17.65
N LEU A 72 8.76 6.01 -18.16
CA LEU A 72 9.39 7.09 -18.92
C LEU A 72 10.30 7.95 -18.02
N PRO A 73 11.31 8.65 -18.58
CA PRO A 73 12.31 9.37 -17.79
C PRO A 73 11.72 10.35 -16.77
N TRP A 74 10.70 11.13 -17.17
CA TRP A 74 10.07 12.10 -16.28
C TRP A 74 9.37 11.45 -15.09
N VAL A 75 8.80 10.24 -15.26
CA VAL A 75 8.17 9.47 -14.17
C VAL A 75 9.23 9.05 -13.16
N LYS A 76 10.38 8.56 -13.63
CA LYS A 76 11.51 8.17 -12.76
C LYS A 76 12.05 9.34 -11.96
N ASP A 77 12.21 10.49 -12.61
CA ASP A 77 12.68 11.70 -11.96
C ASP A 77 11.70 12.19 -10.89
N LEU A 78 10.40 12.13 -11.18
CA LEU A 78 9.35 12.50 -10.23
C LEU A 78 9.23 11.51 -9.07
N ILE A 79 9.37 10.20 -9.31
CA ILE A 79 9.47 9.19 -8.24
C ILE A 79 10.66 9.50 -7.32
N ARG A 80 11.84 9.77 -7.89
CA ARG A 80 13.04 10.13 -7.13
C ARG A 80 12.81 11.37 -6.28
N GLN A 81 12.21 12.41 -6.84
CA GLN A 81 11.86 13.62 -6.10
C GLN A 81 10.89 13.31 -4.94
N ARG A 82 9.79 12.59 -5.23
CA ARG A 82 8.78 12.23 -4.21
C ARG A 82 9.38 11.45 -3.06
N GLN A 83 10.29 10.52 -3.33
CA GLN A 83 11.03 9.78 -2.31
C GLN A 83 11.93 10.68 -1.45
N GLN A 84 12.64 11.63 -2.05
CA GLN A 84 13.49 12.60 -1.34
C GLN A 84 12.69 13.52 -0.43
N GLU A 85 11.43 13.78 -0.79
CA GLU A 85 10.46 14.54 -0.01
C GLU A 85 9.59 13.65 0.89
N TYR A 86 10.01 12.40 1.14
CA TYR A 86 9.33 11.45 2.01
C TYR A 86 7.85 11.25 1.67
N HIS A 87 7.54 11.31 0.37
CA HIS A 87 6.21 11.17 -0.20
C HIS A 87 5.16 12.12 0.39
N ARG A 88 5.58 13.25 1.00
CA ARG A 88 4.68 14.21 1.65
C ARG A 88 3.55 14.72 0.74
N GLY A 89 3.76 14.71 -0.57
CA GLY A 89 2.78 15.11 -1.58
C GLY A 89 1.79 14.02 -2.01
N ARG A 90 1.80 12.83 -1.39
CA ARG A 90 0.85 11.75 -1.72
C ARG A 90 -0.59 12.21 -1.44
N PRO A 91 -1.56 11.99 -2.36
CA PRO A 91 -2.93 12.48 -2.19
C PRO A 91 -3.58 12.10 -0.86
N SER A 92 -3.42 10.86 -0.41
CA SER A 92 -3.96 10.38 0.86
C SER A 92 -3.38 11.11 2.08
N PHE A 93 -2.11 11.54 2.03
CA PHE A 93 -1.52 12.38 3.08
C PHE A 93 -2.02 13.82 3.03
N GLN A 94 -2.58 14.23 1.89
CA GLN A 94 -3.14 15.56 1.65
C GLN A 94 -4.65 15.61 1.89
N CYS A 95 -5.25 14.55 2.45
CA CYS A 95 -6.69 14.38 2.56
C CYS A 95 -7.43 14.56 1.23
N ARG A 96 -6.80 14.13 0.13
CA ARG A 96 -7.38 14.13 -1.22
C ARG A 96 -7.58 12.69 -1.68
N PRO A 97 -8.56 12.43 -2.57
CA PRO A 97 -8.76 11.07 -3.09
C PRO A 97 -7.50 10.55 -3.78
N SER A 98 -7.17 9.28 -3.58
CA SER A 98 -6.01 8.66 -4.24
C SER A 98 -6.30 8.19 -5.67
N GLY A 99 -7.56 8.23 -6.09
CA GLY A 99 -7.97 7.85 -7.45
C GLY A 99 -7.68 6.39 -7.75
N PRO A 100 -6.98 6.07 -8.86
CA PRO A 100 -6.70 4.70 -9.26
C PRO A 100 -5.43 4.12 -8.62
N GLU A 101 -4.98 4.60 -7.46
CA GLU A 101 -3.77 4.08 -6.80
C GLU A 101 -3.91 2.59 -6.43
N ALA A 102 -2.87 1.77 -6.62
CA ALA A 102 -2.93 0.34 -6.34
C ALA A 102 -3.34 0.01 -4.89
N ASP A 103 -2.89 0.83 -3.94
CA ASP A 103 -3.23 0.70 -2.53
C ASP A 103 -4.76 0.91 -2.27
N GLU A 104 -5.50 1.52 -3.21
CA GLU A 104 -6.97 1.66 -3.16
C GLU A 104 -7.74 0.37 -3.46
N PHE A 105 -7.04 -0.71 -3.83
CA PHE A 105 -7.59 -2.07 -4.00
C PHE A 105 -7.34 -2.94 -2.76
N SER A 106 -7.06 -2.32 -1.63
CA SER A 106 -6.86 -2.93 -0.33
C SER A 106 -7.72 -2.25 0.74
N GLY A 107 -7.62 -2.72 1.98
CA GLY A 107 -8.38 -2.15 3.08
C GLY A 107 -9.88 -2.35 2.91
N TRP A 108 -10.67 -1.60 3.67
CA TRP A 108 -12.10 -1.81 3.74
C TRP A 108 -12.83 -1.20 2.56
N ARG A 109 -13.67 -2.00 1.88
CA ARG A 109 -14.54 -1.55 0.79
C ARG A 109 -15.94 -2.07 1.01
N ARG A 110 -16.93 -1.23 0.73
CA ARG A 110 -18.34 -1.67 0.64
C ARG A 110 -18.81 -1.61 -0.79
N ILE A 111 -19.17 -2.76 -1.34
CA ILE A 111 -19.72 -2.87 -2.69
C ILE A 111 -21.23 -2.96 -2.57
N ILE A 112 -21.93 -2.13 -3.35
CA ILE A 112 -23.39 -2.14 -3.50
C ILE A 112 -23.68 -2.34 -4.97
N GLN A 113 -24.27 -3.48 -5.31
CA GLN A 113 -24.62 -3.83 -6.69
C GLN A 113 -26.12 -3.65 -6.93
N THR A 114 -26.44 -2.99 -8.04
CA THR A 114 -27.78 -2.91 -8.61
C THR A 114 -27.72 -3.29 -10.09
N PRO A 115 -28.86 -3.57 -10.75
CA PRO A 115 -28.86 -3.80 -12.20
C PRO A 115 -28.34 -2.62 -13.03
N ALA A 116 -28.45 -1.38 -12.53
CA ALA A 116 -28.07 -0.17 -13.27
C ALA A 116 -26.63 0.30 -12.99
N ALA A 117 -26.12 0.03 -11.78
CA ALA A 117 -24.81 0.49 -11.36
C ALA A 117 -24.24 -0.34 -10.20
N ILE A 118 -22.92 -0.37 -10.10
CA ILE A 118 -22.19 -0.87 -8.94
C ILE A 118 -21.49 0.32 -8.28
N ALA A 119 -21.79 0.58 -7.01
CA ALA A 119 -21.07 1.56 -6.21
C ALA A 119 -20.02 0.86 -5.35
N ILE A 120 -18.79 1.37 -5.36
CA ILE A 120 -17.72 0.94 -4.47
C ILE A 120 -17.42 2.11 -3.55
N LEU A 121 -17.69 1.92 -2.26
CA LEU A 121 -17.40 2.87 -1.19
C LEU A 121 -16.10 2.46 -0.50
N SER A 122 -15.25 3.44 -0.23
CA SER A 122 -14.02 3.28 0.53
C SER A 122 -14.19 3.81 1.95
N GLU A 123 -13.40 3.31 2.90
CA GLU A 123 -13.41 3.79 4.28
C GLU A 123 -13.02 5.27 4.41
N ASP A 124 -12.19 5.79 3.49
CA ASP A 124 -11.78 7.20 3.43
C ASP A 124 -12.89 8.15 2.91
N GLN A 125 -14.14 7.67 2.85
CA GLN A 125 -15.33 8.38 2.38
C GLN A 125 -15.33 8.71 0.88
N THR A 126 -14.34 8.24 0.11
CA THR A 126 -14.42 8.28 -1.34
C THR A 126 -15.36 7.20 -1.87
N TYR A 127 -15.88 7.43 -3.07
CA TYR A 127 -16.67 6.43 -3.77
C TYR A 127 -16.43 6.53 -5.27
N ARG A 128 -16.74 5.43 -5.96
CA ARG A 128 -16.84 5.42 -7.42
C ARG A 128 -18.05 4.62 -7.85
N VAL A 129 -18.57 4.96 -9.02
CA VAL A 129 -19.74 4.31 -9.61
C VAL A 129 -19.33 3.70 -10.94
N ILE A 130 -19.60 2.41 -11.08
CA ILE A 130 -19.44 1.67 -12.33
C ILE A 130 -20.82 1.59 -12.98
N HIS A 131 -20.97 2.20 -14.15
CA HIS A 131 -22.23 2.18 -14.89
C HIS A 131 -22.42 0.83 -15.60
N MET A 132 -23.55 0.17 -15.35
CA MET A 132 -23.87 -1.18 -15.86
C MET A 132 -24.96 -1.20 -16.93
N ASP A 133 -25.41 -0.02 -17.38
CA ASP A 133 -26.49 0.16 -18.36
C ASP A 133 -26.03 0.01 -19.82
N ARG A 134 -24.87 -0.60 -20.05
CA ARG A 134 -24.26 -0.86 -21.37
C ARG A 134 -23.98 0.39 -22.20
N ARG A 135 -23.91 1.56 -21.57
CA ARG A 135 -23.40 2.76 -22.24
C ARG A 135 -21.95 2.56 -22.69
N ALA A 136 -21.56 3.28 -23.73
CA ALA A 136 -20.15 3.37 -24.10
C ALA A 136 -19.38 4.14 -23.02
N LEU A 137 -18.08 3.84 -22.88
CA LEU A 137 -17.17 4.68 -22.10
C LEU A 137 -17.13 6.08 -22.75
N GLU A 138 -17.24 7.13 -21.93
CA GLU A 138 -17.16 8.51 -22.42
C GLU A 138 -15.80 8.73 -23.09
N ALA A 139 -15.78 9.34 -24.27
CA ALA A 139 -14.53 9.53 -25.02
C ALA A 139 -13.67 10.62 -24.39
N GLU A 140 -14.31 11.72 -23.96
CA GLU A 140 -13.67 12.92 -23.42
C GLU A 140 -14.31 13.36 -22.08
N PRO A 141 -14.23 12.54 -21.03
CA PRO A 141 -14.78 12.90 -19.73
C PRO A 141 -14.01 14.08 -19.14
N ALA A 142 -14.71 14.95 -18.40
CA ALA A 142 -14.06 15.96 -17.58
C ALA A 142 -13.11 15.28 -16.56
N PRO A 143 -11.83 15.69 -16.47
CA PRO A 143 -10.89 15.07 -15.55
C PRO A 143 -11.35 15.14 -14.10
N SER A 144 -11.34 14.00 -13.41
CA SER A 144 -11.79 13.85 -12.04
C SER A 144 -10.83 12.95 -11.25
N TRP A 145 -10.97 12.91 -9.93
CA TRP A 145 -10.08 12.10 -9.09
C TRP A 145 -10.32 10.59 -9.25
N MET A 146 -11.59 10.18 -9.36
CA MET A 146 -11.99 8.77 -9.41
C MET A 146 -12.25 8.24 -10.83
N GLY A 147 -12.15 9.12 -11.84
CA GLY A 147 -12.44 8.78 -13.22
C GLY A 147 -13.92 8.52 -13.49
N TYR A 148 -14.18 8.02 -14.69
CA TYR A 148 -15.48 7.59 -15.19
C TYR A 148 -15.37 6.11 -15.59
N SER A 149 -16.32 5.28 -15.12
CA SER A 149 -16.25 3.83 -15.26
C SER A 149 -17.51 3.24 -15.87
N VAL A 150 -17.34 2.32 -16.81
CA VAL A 150 -18.41 1.48 -17.35
C VAL A 150 -18.06 0.00 -17.15
N GLY A 151 -19.07 -0.82 -16.90
CA GLY A 151 -18.88 -2.24 -16.63
C GLY A 151 -19.76 -3.12 -17.52
N ARG A 152 -19.27 -4.34 -17.78
CA ARG A 152 -20.01 -5.41 -18.44
C ARG A 152 -19.63 -6.77 -17.86
N TRP A 153 -20.53 -7.74 -17.96
CA TRP A 153 -20.24 -9.12 -17.60
C TRP A 153 -19.70 -9.91 -18.79
N GLU A 154 -18.58 -10.59 -18.58
CA GLU A 154 -17.99 -11.59 -19.48
C GLU A 154 -18.03 -12.94 -18.75
N GLY A 155 -19.16 -13.65 -18.90
CA GLY A 155 -19.48 -14.79 -18.03
C GLY A 155 -19.54 -14.36 -16.57
N ASP A 156 -18.79 -15.04 -15.70
CA ASP A 156 -18.74 -14.73 -14.26
C ASP A 156 -17.71 -13.63 -13.90
N THR A 157 -17.21 -12.89 -14.90
CA THR A 157 -16.21 -11.83 -14.67
C THR A 157 -16.81 -10.48 -15.01
N LEU A 158 -16.84 -9.56 -14.04
CA LEU A 158 -17.16 -8.16 -14.32
C LEU A 158 -15.91 -7.48 -14.88
N VAL A 159 -16.01 -7.00 -16.11
CA VAL A 159 -14.97 -6.20 -16.76
C VAL A 159 -15.35 -4.75 -16.69
N VAL A 160 -14.48 -3.95 -16.10
CA VAL A 160 -14.65 -2.50 -15.93
C VAL A 160 -13.59 -1.79 -16.76
N GLU A 161 -14.02 -0.80 -17.53
CA GLU A 161 -13.14 0.11 -18.25
C GLU A 161 -13.32 1.50 -17.69
N SER A 162 -12.22 2.19 -17.41
CA SER A 162 -12.23 3.52 -16.81
C SER A 162 -11.26 4.48 -17.49
N ASN A 163 -11.65 5.75 -17.53
CA ASN A 163 -10.83 6.87 -18.00
C ASN A 163 -11.19 8.18 -17.27
N GLY A 164 -10.65 9.33 -17.72
CA GLY A 164 -11.01 10.64 -17.17
C GLY A 164 -10.43 10.91 -15.79
N PHE A 165 -9.32 10.26 -15.45
CA PHE A 165 -8.54 10.58 -14.27
C PHE A 165 -7.77 11.88 -14.49
N ASN A 166 -7.74 12.76 -13.49
CA ASN A 166 -6.80 13.88 -13.49
C ASN A 166 -5.37 13.40 -13.19
N ASP A 167 -4.37 14.22 -13.46
CA ASP A 167 -2.95 13.90 -13.29
C ASP A 167 -2.40 14.13 -11.87
N LYS A 168 -3.28 14.35 -10.88
CA LYS A 168 -2.90 14.70 -9.50
C LYS A 168 -2.73 13.47 -8.60
N THR A 169 -3.18 12.31 -9.06
CA THR A 169 -3.12 11.04 -8.33
C THR A 169 -1.88 10.22 -8.67
N TRP A 170 -1.61 9.20 -7.87
CA TRP A 170 -0.48 8.28 -8.03
C TRP A 170 -1.01 6.89 -8.39
N LEU A 171 -0.19 6.04 -9.03
CA LEU A 171 -0.57 4.65 -9.33
C LEU A 171 -0.10 3.66 -8.26
N SER A 172 0.80 4.06 -7.36
CA SER A 172 1.14 3.28 -6.17
C SER A 172 1.76 4.17 -5.08
N ARG A 173 1.82 3.65 -3.86
CA ARG A 173 2.51 4.30 -2.74
C ARG A 173 3.98 4.65 -2.99
N TYR A 174 4.62 4.08 -4.01
CA TYR A 174 6.00 4.38 -4.38
C TYR A 174 6.15 5.64 -5.25
N GLY A 175 5.05 6.31 -5.61
CA GLY A 175 5.10 7.60 -6.28
C GLY A 175 5.03 7.55 -7.81
N GLN A 176 4.63 6.42 -8.40
CA GLN A 176 4.34 6.33 -9.83
C GLN A 176 3.30 7.38 -10.24
N ALA A 177 3.65 8.23 -11.20
CA ALA A 177 2.75 9.22 -11.77
C ALA A 177 2.01 8.67 -12.99
N HIS A 178 0.97 9.37 -13.42
CA HIS A 178 0.30 9.12 -14.68
C HIS A 178 -0.17 10.45 -15.27
N THR A 179 -0.60 10.42 -16.52
CA THR A 179 -1.19 11.53 -17.25
C THR A 179 -2.72 11.36 -17.30
N GLU A 180 -3.41 12.36 -17.84
CA GLU A 180 -4.86 12.27 -18.12
C GLU A 180 -5.18 11.28 -19.26
N ALA A 181 -4.17 10.78 -19.98
CA ALA A 181 -4.34 9.72 -20.97
C ALA A 181 -4.50 8.33 -20.34
N LEU A 182 -4.40 8.21 -19.01
CA LEU A 182 -4.57 6.95 -18.29
C LEU A 182 -5.90 6.26 -18.65
N ARG A 183 -5.78 5.00 -19.04
CA ARG A 183 -6.87 4.03 -19.13
C ARG A 183 -6.63 2.91 -18.14
N MET A 184 -7.68 2.50 -17.44
CA MET A 184 -7.64 1.40 -16.48
C MET A 184 -8.67 0.34 -16.88
N THR A 185 -8.24 -0.91 -16.94
CA THR A 185 -9.12 -2.07 -17.11
C THR A 185 -9.04 -2.94 -15.88
N GLU A 186 -10.20 -3.31 -15.34
CA GLU A 186 -10.31 -4.13 -14.14
C GLU A 186 -11.15 -5.37 -14.46
N ARG A 187 -10.78 -6.52 -13.90
CA ARG A 187 -11.52 -7.78 -14.03
C ARG A 187 -11.80 -8.33 -12.64
N TYR A 188 -13.05 -8.27 -12.23
CA TYR A 188 -13.54 -8.73 -10.93
C TYR A 188 -14.09 -10.15 -11.04
N ARG A 189 -13.56 -11.07 -10.22
CA ARG A 189 -14.00 -12.46 -10.14
C ARG A 189 -14.22 -12.87 -8.69
N ARG A 190 -15.47 -13.09 -8.31
CA ARG A 190 -15.83 -13.67 -7.00
C ARG A 190 -15.76 -15.19 -7.10
N THR A 191 -14.73 -15.80 -6.52
CA THR A 191 -14.41 -17.23 -6.72
C THR A 191 -15.26 -18.17 -5.88
N ASP A 192 -15.69 -17.68 -4.73
CA ASP A 192 -16.61 -18.34 -3.79
C ASP A 192 -17.36 -17.25 -3.01
N PHE A 193 -18.06 -17.61 -1.94
CA PHE A 193 -18.80 -16.65 -1.14
C PHE A 193 -17.88 -15.60 -0.49
N GLY A 194 -16.67 -15.97 -0.10
CA GLY A 194 -15.79 -15.15 0.72
C GLY A 194 -14.63 -14.48 -0.01
N HIS A 195 -14.37 -14.78 -1.28
CA HIS A 195 -13.14 -14.31 -1.94
C HIS A 195 -13.43 -13.61 -3.28
N LEU A 196 -12.83 -12.44 -3.42
CA LEU A 196 -12.87 -11.61 -4.62
C LEU A 196 -11.43 -11.40 -5.12
N GLN A 197 -11.19 -11.75 -6.38
CA GLN A 197 -9.96 -11.45 -7.10
C GLN A 197 -10.21 -10.31 -8.09
N ILE A 198 -9.31 -9.34 -8.12
CA ILE A 198 -9.38 -8.17 -9.00
C ILE A 198 -8.08 -8.09 -9.76
N GLU A 199 -8.13 -8.22 -11.08
CA GLU A 199 -6.98 -7.97 -11.95
C GLU A 199 -7.08 -6.56 -12.51
N VAL A 200 -6.06 -5.75 -12.31
CA VAL A 200 -6.01 -4.35 -12.75
C VAL A 200 -4.91 -4.21 -13.78
N THR A 201 -5.22 -3.54 -14.90
CA THR A 201 -4.26 -3.16 -15.94
C THR A 201 -4.35 -1.66 -16.19
N TYR A 202 -3.22 -0.98 -16.10
CA TYR A 202 -3.06 0.42 -16.50
C TYR A 202 -2.43 0.50 -17.89
N THR A 203 -2.94 1.44 -18.69
CA THR A 203 -2.36 1.84 -19.97
C THR A 203 -2.27 3.35 -20.02
N ASP A 204 -1.05 3.88 -20.08
CA ASP A 204 -0.80 5.31 -20.23
C ASP A 204 0.50 5.51 -21.02
N PRO A 205 0.42 5.73 -22.34
CA PRO A 205 1.60 5.89 -23.19
C PRO A 205 2.36 7.20 -22.90
N GLY A 206 1.77 8.15 -22.16
CA GLY A 206 2.42 9.38 -21.72
C GLY A 206 3.32 9.18 -20.49
N ALA A 207 3.20 8.04 -19.80
CA ALA A 207 3.96 7.72 -18.59
C ALA A 207 4.73 6.39 -18.67
N TYR A 208 4.25 5.41 -19.45
CA TYR A 208 4.79 4.06 -19.51
C TYR A 208 4.96 3.55 -20.95
N VAL A 209 5.97 2.70 -21.18
CA VAL A 209 6.29 2.12 -22.49
C VAL A 209 5.27 1.05 -22.92
N LYS A 210 4.75 0.27 -21.96
CA LYS A 210 3.75 -0.78 -22.15
C LYS A 210 2.76 -0.82 -20.98
N PRO A 211 1.57 -1.42 -21.18
CA PRO A 211 0.64 -1.68 -20.09
C PRO A 211 1.28 -2.49 -18.96
N TRP A 212 0.85 -2.22 -17.73
CA TRP A 212 1.29 -2.92 -16.53
C TRP A 212 0.15 -3.00 -15.51
N GLY A 213 0.28 -3.83 -14.49
CA GLY A 213 -0.85 -4.11 -13.61
C GLY A 213 -0.51 -4.95 -12.40
N PHE A 214 -1.54 -5.33 -11.65
CA PHE A 214 -1.42 -6.15 -10.45
C PHE A 214 -2.69 -6.96 -10.21
N THR A 215 -2.62 -7.86 -9.24
CA THR A 215 -3.77 -8.61 -8.76
C THR A 215 -4.03 -8.29 -7.28
N ALA A 216 -5.21 -7.78 -7.00
CA ALA A 216 -5.72 -7.63 -5.65
C ALA A 216 -6.58 -8.84 -5.26
N LYS A 217 -6.52 -9.19 -3.97
CA LYS A 217 -7.30 -10.27 -3.36
C LYS A 217 -8.00 -9.70 -2.14
N MET A 218 -9.33 -9.77 -2.13
CA MET A 218 -10.13 -9.34 -1.02
C MET A 218 -10.89 -10.52 -0.43
N ALA A 219 -11.02 -10.51 0.89
CA ALA A 219 -11.89 -11.41 1.64
C ALA A 219 -13.14 -10.65 2.08
N LEU A 220 -14.28 -11.31 2.03
CA LEU A 220 -15.51 -10.81 2.63
C LEU A 220 -15.28 -10.71 4.14
N ALA A 221 -15.63 -9.58 4.73
CA ALA A 221 -15.65 -9.40 6.17
C ALA A 221 -17.08 -9.65 6.66
N PRO A 222 -17.38 -10.86 7.18
CA PRO A 222 -18.72 -11.19 7.62
C PRO A 222 -19.03 -10.54 8.97
N ASP A 223 -20.33 -10.38 9.23
CA ASP A 223 -20.87 -10.01 10.54
C ASP A 223 -20.26 -8.72 11.13
N THR A 224 -19.85 -7.78 10.28
CA THR A 224 -19.26 -6.49 10.67
C THR A 224 -19.82 -5.31 9.88
N GLU A 225 -19.33 -4.11 10.18
CA GLU A 225 -19.61 -2.90 9.40
C GLU A 225 -18.30 -2.17 9.09
N MET A 226 -18.25 -1.54 7.91
CA MET A 226 -17.18 -0.63 7.55
C MET A 226 -17.43 0.73 8.20
N LEU A 227 -16.52 1.13 9.09
CA LEU A 227 -16.52 2.46 9.68
C LEU A 227 -15.71 3.43 8.81
N GLU A 228 -16.05 4.71 8.87
CA GLU A 228 -15.29 5.75 8.21
C GLU A 228 -13.90 5.95 8.83
N ALA A 229 -12.92 6.16 7.96
CA ALA A 229 -11.60 6.64 8.31
C ALA A 229 -11.51 8.13 7.98
N ILE A 230 -11.40 8.97 9.00
CA ILE A 230 -11.36 10.42 8.83
C ILE A 230 -9.91 10.90 8.68
N CYS A 231 -9.61 11.54 7.55
CA CYS A 231 -8.37 12.29 7.40
C CYS A 231 -8.51 13.65 8.09
N GLU A 232 -7.87 13.82 9.25
CA GLU A 232 -8.04 15.03 10.06
C GLU A 232 -7.16 16.21 9.60
N ARG A 233 -5.99 15.96 8.99
CA ARG A 233 -5.05 17.03 8.61
C ARG A 233 -4.13 16.65 7.46
N SER A 234 -3.93 17.59 6.53
CA SER A 234 -2.98 17.43 5.42
C SER A 234 -1.53 17.44 5.89
N SER A 235 -0.67 16.76 5.15
CA SER A 235 0.79 16.72 5.34
C SER A 235 1.51 18.00 4.91
N ASP A 236 0.82 19.08 4.52
CA ASP A 236 1.44 20.36 4.11
C ASP A 236 2.34 20.98 5.19
N HIS A 237 2.10 20.65 6.45
CA HIS A 237 2.88 21.10 7.60
C HIS A 237 4.03 20.14 7.97
N TRP A 238 4.14 18.99 7.31
CA TRP A 238 5.23 18.05 7.57
C TRP A 238 6.54 18.67 7.12
N ALA A 239 7.48 18.77 8.06
CA ALA A 239 8.85 19.21 7.80
C ALA A 239 9.76 18.00 7.59
N GLY A 240 10.83 18.19 6.82
CA GLY A 240 11.84 17.17 6.57
C GLY A 240 11.89 16.74 5.10
N SER A 241 13.12 16.64 4.61
CA SER A 241 13.50 16.11 3.32
C SER A 241 14.93 15.60 3.42
N LEU A 242 15.37 14.79 2.46
CA LEU A 242 16.79 14.42 2.40
C LEU A 242 17.71 15.64 2.24
N SER A 243 17.23 16.73 1.65
CA SER A 243 17.97 17.99 1.57
C SER A 243 18.12 18.67 2.94
N ASP A 244 17.05 18.68 3.74
CA ASP A 244 17.09 19.24 5.10
C ASP A 244 18.08 18.45 5.97
N ALA A 245 18.04 17.12 5.85
CA ALA A 245 18.96 16.18 6.49
C ALA A 245 20.42 16.37 6.04
N ALA A 246 20.64 16.82 4.80
CA ALA A 246 21.97 17.10 4.25
C ALA A 246 22.51 18.49 4.63
N GLY A 247 21.63 19.42 5.04
CA GLY A 247 22.01 20.74 5.55
C GLY A 247 22.74 20.68 6.90
N THR A 248 22.61 19.58 7.64
CA THR A 248 23.42 19.29 8.82
C THR A 248 24.88 19.01 8.40
N THR A 249 25.82 19.84 8.84
CA THR A 249 27.25 19.82 8.48
C THR A 249 28.01 18.65 9.12
N LEU A 250 27.51 17.42 9.00
CA LEU A 250 28.09 16.25 9.62
C LEU A 250 28.82 15.39 8.59
N THR A 251 30.14 15.50 8.55
CA THR A 251 30.99 14.68 7.68
C THR A 251 31.49 13.45 8.43
N VAL A 252 31.16 12.26 7.95
CA VAL A 252 31.72 11.01 8.46
C VAL A 252 32.97 10.65 7.65
N PRO A 253 34.13 10.40 8.26
CA PRO A 253 35.35 10.10 7.53
C PRO A 253 35.19 8.88 6.62
N PRO A 254 35.76 8.88 5.39
CA PRO A 254 35.65 7.75 4.46
C PRO A 254 36.09 6.40 5.05
N GLY A 255 37.11 6.40 5.91
CA GLY A 255 37.59 5.19 6.59
C GLY A 255 36.59 4.60 7.59
N VAL A 256 35.68 5.42 8.14
CA VAL A 256 34.57 4.95 8.97
C VAL A 256 33.44 4.43 8.08
N LEU A 257 33.08 5.16 7.02
CA LEU A 257 32.04 4.72 6.07
C LEU A 257 32.37 3.38 5.43
N ALA A 258 33.63 3.14 5.07
CA ALA A 258 34.08 1.87 4.50
C ALA A 258 33.78 0.66 5.41
N ARG A 259 33.72 0.85 6.74
CA ARG A 259 33.39 -0.22 7.70
C ARG A 259 31.92 -0.61 7.70
N TYR A 260 31.06 0.24 7.13
CA TYR A 260 29.61 0.04 7.07
C TYR A 260 29.15 -0.61 5.75
N VAL A 261 30.04 -0.70 4.75
CA VAL A 261 29.79 -1.39 3.48
C VAL A 261 29.52 -2.88 3.73
N GLY A 262 28.45 -3.41 3.15
CA GLY A 262 28.09 -4.82 3.28
C GLY A 262 26.61 -5.07 3.05
N THR A 263 26.25 -6.35 3.13
CA THR A 263 24.87 -6.82 2.99
C THR A 263 24.30 -7.14 4.37
N TYR A 264 23.10 -6.63 4.65
CA TYR A 264 22.41 -6.80 5.92
C TYR A 264 21.08 -7.50 5.67
N LYS A 265 20.87 -8.65 6.32
CA LYS A 265 19.66 -9.48 6.15
C LYS A 265 18.83 -9.49 7.43
N GLY A 266 17.52 -9.43 7.28
CA GLY A 266 16.61 -9.41 8.40
C GLY A 266 15.16 -9.54 7.94
N PHE A 267 14.24 -9.12 8.81
CA PHE A 267 12.82 -9.19 8.55
C PHE A 267 12.18 -7.83 8.77
N TYR A 268 11.33 -7.44 7.82
CA TYR A 268 10.37 -6.36 8.01
C TYR A 268 9.00 -7.00 8.24
N GLY A 269 8.52 -6.91 9.48
CA GLY A 269 7.42 -7.77 9.95
C GLY A 269 7.81 -9.25 9.84
N VAL A 270 7.08 -10.01 9.04
CA VAL A 270 7.34 -11.44 8.78
C VAL A 270 8.05 -11.72 7.45
N ARG A 271 8.36 -10.67 6.68
CA ARG A 271 8.87 -10.82 5.32
C ARG A 271 10.38 -10.59 5.28
N PRO A 272 11.16 -11.45 4.58
CA PRO A 272 12.60 -11.29 4.48
C PRO A 272 12.93 -10.03 3.69
N ARG A 273 13.94 -9.31 4.18
CA ARG A 273 14.39 -8.06 3.56
C ARG A 273 15.90 -7.91 3.72
N THR A 274 16.53 -7.41 2.67
CA THR A 274 17.96 -7.21 2.56
C THR A 274 18.25 -5.74 2.31
N VAL A 275 19.24 -5.20 3.00
CA VAL A 275 19.79 -3.87 2.73
C VAL A 275 21.22 -4.06 2.26
N ASP A 276 21.49 -3.71 1.00
CA ASP A 276 22.85 -3.68 0.47
C ASP A 276 23.40 -2.27 0.61
N VAL A 277 24.52 -2.11 1.30
CA VAL A 277 25.19 -0.83 1.52
C VAL A 277 26.52 -0.83 0.79
N SER A 278 26.79 0.24 0.04
CA SER A 278 28.04 0.48 -0.69
C SER A 278 28.55 1.90 -0.48
N LEU A 279 29.77 2.16 -0.90
CA LEU A 279 30.40 3.48 -0.85
C LEU A 279 30.64 3.98 -2.27
N SER A 280 30.13 5.16 -2.61
CA SER A 280 30.34 5.80 -3.91
C SER A 280 30.56 7.29 -3.73
N GLY A 281 31.61 7.84 -4.35
CA GLY A 281 31.91 9.27 -4.26
C GLY A 281 32.12 9.81 -2.84
N GLY A 282 32.56 8.96 -1.90
CA GLY A 282 32.72 9.34 -0.49
C GLY A 282 31.42 9.37 0.33
N GLN A 283 30.31 8.89 -0.24
CA GLN A 283 29.00 8.81 0.43
C GLN A 283 28.51 7.36 0.45
N LEU A 284 27.84 6.96 1.54
CA LEU A 284 27.15 5.68 1.54
C LEU A 284 25.95 5.74 0.61
N ILE A 285 25.79 4.69 -0.19
CA ILE A 285 24.59 4.42 -0.97
C ILE A 285 24.03 3.09 -0.49
N ALA A 286 22.72 2.94 -0.49
CA ALA A 286 22.07 1.70 -0.13
C ALA A 286 20.88 1.41 -1.04
N ARG A 287 20.57 0.12 -1.18
CA ARG A 287 19.32 -0.36 -1.78
C ARG A 287 18.65 -1.38 -0.88
N VAL A 288 17.34 -1.43 -0.96
CA VAL A 288 16.50 -2.39 -0.26
C VAL A 288 15.97 -3.42 -1.24
N ILE A 289 16.22 -4.69 -0.95
CA ILE A 289 15.72 -5.83 -1.72
C ILE A 289 14.76 -6.65 -0.85
N GLY A 290 13.62 -7.05 -1.42
CA GLY A 290 12.61 -7.84 -0.74
C GLY A 290 11.30 -7.08 -0.61
N SER A 291 10.38 -7.59 0.21
CA SER A 291 9.03 -7.02 0.24
C SER A 291 9.01 -5.55 0.66
N ALA A 292 8.15 -4.76 0.02
CA ALA A 292 7.97 -3.35 0.29
C ALA A 292 9.24 -2.49 0.09
N SER A 293 10.12 -2.87 -0.87
CA SER A 293 11.20 -2.01 -1.35
C SER A 293 10.67 -0.62 -1.70
N VAL A 294 10.89 0.33 -0.79
CA VAL A 294 10.52 1.75 -0.92
C VAL A 294 11.27 2.46 -2.04
N ASP A 295 12.37 1.88 -2.50
CA ASP A 295 13.31 2.42 -3.48
C ASP A 295 13.33 1.68 -4.82
N GLY A 296 12.46 0.67 -5.01
CA GLY A 296 12.47 -0.17 -6.21
C GLY A 296 13.77 -0.97 -6.41
N GLY A 297 14.59 -1.14 -5.37
CA GLY A 297 15.87 -1.86 -5.42
C GLY A 297 17.03 -1.06 -6.05
N GLU A 298 16.86 0.24 -6.29
CA GLU A 298 17.94 1.11 -6.77
C GLU A 298 18.86 1.58 -5.63
N MET A 299 20.14 1.75 -5.93
CA MET A 299 21.09 2.34 -4.98
C MET A 299 20.82 3.83 -4.81
N ARG A 300 20.57 4.27 -3.58
CA ARG A 300 20.32 5.69 -3.25
C ARG A 300 21.22 6.18 -2.11
N PRO A 301 21.51 7.49 -2.08
CA PRO A 301 22.36 8.07 -1.03
C PRO A 301 21.78 7.91 0.37
N LEU A 302 22.66 7.65 1.33
CA LEU A 302 22.44 7.79 2.76
C LEU A 302 23.14 9.06 3.25
N VAL A 303 22.39 9.90 3.96
CA VAL A 303 22.79 11.20 4.47
C VAL A 303 23.11 11.08 5.96
N PRO A 304 24.34 11.36 6.41
CA PRO A 304 24.71 11.19 7.81
C PRO A 304 23.98 12.17 8.74
N GLN A 305 23.40 11.63 9.81
CA GLN A 305 22.84 12.39 10.95
C GLN A 305 23.73 12.31 12.19
N SER A 306 24.54 11.26 12.29
CA SER A 306 25.61 11.11 13.28
C SER A 306 26.70 10.19 12.71
N GLN A 307 27.67 9.76 13.52
CA GLN A 307 28.67 8.78 13.06
C GLN A 307 28.05 7.45 12.65
N THR A 308 26.94 7.03 13.28
CA THR A 308 26.32 5.71 13.04
C THR A 308 24.88 5.80 12.55
N LEU A 309 24.24 6.97 12.57
CA LEU A 309 22.88 7.19 12.10
C LEU A 309 22.90 7.94 10.77
N PHE A 310 22.13 7.43 9.82
CA PHE A 310 21.95 8.00 8.50
C PHE A 310 20.46 8.09 8.18
N GLU A 311 20.10 9.01 7.30
CA GLU A 311 18.77 9.13 6.70
C GLU A 311 18.85 8.86 5.20
N GLY A 312 17.86 8.18 4.66
CA GLY A 312 17.84 7.78 3.27
C GLY A 312 16.64 6.90 3.01
N LEU A 313 16.25 6.68 1.76
CA LEU A 313 15.22 5.69 1.41
C LEU A 313 13.87 5.85 2.18
N GLY A 314 13.56 7.06 2.68
CA GLY A 314 12.36 7.30 3.50
C GLY A 314 12.42 6.87 4.96
N LEU A 315 13.58 6.40 5.45
CA LEU A 315 13.75 5.84 6.79
C LEU A 315 15.09 6.26 7.43
N GLY A 316 15.22 6.03 8.73
CA GLY A 316 16.51 6.12 9.41
C GLY A 316 17.27 4.78 9.36
N TYR A 317 18.60 4.84 9.27
CA TYR A 317 19.49 3.70 9.22
C TYR A 317 20.60 3.85 10.24
N ARG A 318 20.56 3.03 11.31
CA ARG A 318 21.55 3.04 12.39
C ARG A 318 22.45 1.82 12.33
N PHE A 319 23.73 2.02 12.07
CA PHE A 319 24.73 0.97 12.15
C PHE A 319 25.05 0.65 13.61
N ILE A 320 25.01 -0.64 13.97
CA ILE A 320 25.48 -1.14 15.26
C ILE A 320 26.91 -1.59 15.06
N VAL A 321 27.85 -0.96 15.78
CA VAL A 321 29.28 -1.23 15.67
C VAL A 321 29.80 -2.01 16.87
N ASP A 322 30.86 -2.78 16.69
CA ASP A 322 31.61 -3.39 17.78
C ASP A 322 32.65 -2.43 18.38
N ASP A 323 33.44 -2.91 19.34
CA ASP A 323 34.49 -2.13 20.02
C ASP A 323 35.60 -1.65 19.06
N LYS A 324 35.74 -2.27 17.89
CA LYS A 324 36.69 -1.88 16.85
C LYS A 324 36.11 -0.84 15.90
N GLY A 325 34.79 -0.58 15.98
CA GLY A 325 34.06 0.32 15.11
C GLY A 325 33.59 -0.34 13.81
N ASP A 326 33.60 -1.67 13.71
CA ASP A 326 33.11 -2.41 12.55
C ASP A 326 31.61 -2.66 12.67
N ALA A 327 30.85 -2.43 11.60
CA ALA A 327 29.41 -2.70 11.62
C ALA A 327 29.14 -4.20 11.81
N THR A 328 28.26 -4.54 12.75
CA THR A 328 27.81 -5.91 13.05
C THR A 328 26.35 -6.12 12.71
N ALA A 329 25.57 -5.03 12.71
CA ALA A 329 24.16 -5.04 12.35
C ALA A 329 23.74 -3.65 11.84
N LEU A 330 22.58 -3.61 11.20
CA LEU A 330 21.90 -2.40 10.78
C LEU A 330 20.53 -2.38 11.45
N VAL A 331 20.11 -1.22 11.96
CA VAL A 331 18.77 -1.01 12.47
C VAL A 331 18.07 -0.01 11.56
N GLU A 332 16.99 -0.44 10.92
CA GLU A 332 16.07 0.45 10.23
C GLU A 332 15.14 1.09 11.26
N VAL A 333 15.15 2.41 11.33
CA VAL A 333 14.42 3.19 12.33
C VAL A 333 13.07 3.58 11.74
N HIS A 334 12.00 2.98 12.27
CA HIS A 334 10.62 3.35 11.96
C HIS A 334 9.97 4.05 13.15
N ILE A 335 8.97 4.87 12.86
CA ILE A 335 8.06 5.46 13.87
C ILE A 335 7.30 4.36 14.62
N SER A 336 6.98 3.24 13.95
CA SER A 336 6.30 2.07 14.52
C SER A 336 7.21 1.14 15.35
N GLY A 337 8.51 1.41 15.41
CA GLY A 337 9.50 0.63 16.17
C GLY A 337 10.70 0.18 15.31
N PRO A 338 11.91 0.07 15.89
CA PRO A 338 13.12 -0.26 15.14
C PRO A 338 13.18 -1.73 14.69
N TYR A 339 13.65 -1.99 13.46
CA TYR A 339 13.87 -3.33 12.90
C TYR A 339 15.37 -3.60 12.75
N ARG A 340 15.85 -4.73 13.29
CA ARG A 340 17.28 -5.09 13.27
C ARG A 340 17.60 -6.13 12.19
N TYR A 341 18.68 -5.89 11.47
CA TYR A 341 19.21 -6.69 10.38
C TYR A 341 20.64 -7.10 10.70
N ALA A 342 20.94 -8.40 10.62
CA ALA A 342 22.28 -8.92 10.87
C ALA A 342 23.17 -8.70 9.65
N ARG A 343 24.42 -8.30 9.86
CA ARG A 343 25.41 -8.22 8.77
C ARG A 343 25.80 -9.64 8.35
N GLU A 344 25.78 -9.90 7.04
CA GLU A 344 26.34 -11.12 6.48
C GLU A 344 27.87 -11.03 6.54
N ARG A 345 28.51 -12.06 7.11
CA ARG A 345 29.96 -12.12 7.28
C ARG A 345 30.67 -12.64 6.05
#